data_AF-A0ABD7JVD0-F1
#
_entry.id   AF-A0ABD7JVD0-F1
#
_cell.length_a   1.000
_cell.length_b   1.000
_cell.length_c   1.000
_cell.angle_alpha   90.00
_cell.angle_beta   90.00
_cell.angle_gamma   90.00
#
_symmetry.space_group_name_H-M   'P 1'
#
loop_
_entity.id
_entity.type
_entity.pdbx_description
1 polymer ?
#
loop_
_entity_poly.entity_id
_entity_poly.type
_entity_poly.pdbx_seq_one_letter_code
_entity_poly.pdbx_strand_id
1 'polypeptide(L)'
;MLLIALIVLNAICLISGLLFNAELLNMAGADIPLKQLQTLEIYSQILASASVCLFAWRMCIWAHRRWGGARYIGLSIALSTIVAAPATWWIQGEAPDLIAEKFPASLRVYSLYAYVTKKGLLYDSLQIPGVPYQEHRDTGDGKAFIANLGVLMSVQGSYVEKIDQNFFGFAAAVFTGYTRRNGDWLYGRIQDEVVPQIEDIARTYAKLEAFRAAGLPGNEWKPIAWPKAGEELGYEPTLDDFARSIKPGLRSRQSILNSAEVRYFAREAMGPLYVNGMDVLASRQQFDKYLPGIAKNMAFDVAHTDIHGEQGLNVLKNMWFVPWTLISGLFMGALNLVGLVLSAVEQRGLIQGRRRLVRLGAVVVIIIVPLIYGNSIIQSAGYRTAFRSIEKGPTIMAGIFHWAMSAEAMLYDLTKPLLKAE
;
A
#
# COMPACT_ATOMS: atom_id res chain seq x y z
N MET A 1 3.39 -35.48 22.84
CA MET A 1 4.17 -35.01 21.68
C MET A 1 3.32 -34.22 20.68
N LEU A 2 2.37 -34.82 19.96
CA LEU A 2 1.58 -34.13 18.91
C LEU A 2 0.84 -32.86 19.38
N LEU A 3 0.21 -32.89 20.56
CA LEU A 3 -0.46 -31.71 21.15
C LEU A 3 0.51 -30.59 21.51
N ILE A 4 1.70 -30.93 22.03
CA ILE A 4 2.74 -29.96 22.39
C ILE A 4 3.29 -29.31 21.12
N ALA A 5 3.55 -30.10 20.08
CA ALA A 5 3.96 -29.59 18.78
C ALA A 5 2.92 -28.62 18.19
N LEU A 6 1.62 -28.95 18.26
CA LEU A 6 0.56 -28.03 17.83
C LEU A 6 0.51 -26.74 18.67
N ILE A 7 0.74 -26.82 19.98
CA ILE A 7 0.78 -25.61 20.83
C ILE A 7 1.94 -24.71 20.39
N VAL A 8 3.13 -25.28 20.24
CA VAL A 8 4.33 -24.53 19.82
C VAL A 8 4.13 -23.92 18.44
N LEU A 9 3.64 -24.68 17.47
CA LEU A 9 3.41 -24.19 16.11
C LEU A 9 2.33 -23.10 16.05
N ASN A 10 1.22 -23.25 16.78
CA ASN A 10 0.20 -22.21 16.88
C ASN A 10 0.73 -20.94 17.55
N ALA A 11 1.58 -21.07 18.58
CA ALA A 11 2.20 -19.93 19.25
C ALA A 11 3.15 -19.18 18.31
N ILE A 12 3.99 -19.91 17.57
CA ILE A 12 4.88 -19.33 16.56
C ILE A 12 4.05 -18.62 15.49
N CYS A 13 3.04 -19.28 14.89
CA CYS A 13 2.19 -18.67 13.87
C CYS A 13 1.43 -17.44 14.39
N LEU A 14 0.96 -17.47 15.63
CA LEU A 14 0.30 -16.32 16.26
C LEU A 14 1.27 -15.15 16.44
N ILE A 15 2.45 -15.38 17.00
CA ILE A 15 3.45 -14.32 17.21
C ILE A 15 3.90 -13.74 15.87
N SER A 16 4.25 -14.58 14.90
CA SER A 16 4.64 -14.14 13.56
C SER A 16 3.52 -13.37 12.86
N GLY A 17 2.26 -13.81 12.98
CA GLY A 17 1.11 -13.10 12.42
C GLY A 17 0.87 -11.74 13.08
N LEU A 18 1.03 -11.66 14.41
CA LEU A 18 0.90 -10.41 15.16
C LEU A 18 2.00 -9.40 14.81
N LEU A 19 3.25 -9.85 14.71
CA LEU A 19 4.38 -9.02 14.28
C LEU A 19 4.20 -8.55 12.84
N PHE A 20 3.81 -9.45 11.93
CA PHE A 20 3.54 -9.11 10.53
C PHE A 20 2.44 -8.06 10.41
N ASN A 21 1.31 -8.21 11.10
CA ASN A 21 0.24 -7.21 11.08
C ASN A 21 0.71 -5.86 11.62
N ALA A 22 1.51 -5.85 12.69
CA ALA A 22 2.01 -4.63 13.28
C ALA A 22 3.02 -3.91 12.37
N GLU A 23 3.86 -4.67 11.68
CA GLU A 23 4.78 -4.11 10.68
C GLU A 23 4.03 -3.63 9.43
N LEU A 24 3.01 -4.37 9.00
CA LEU A 24 2.14 -3.93 7.92
C LEU A 24 1.42 -2.61 8.27
N LEU A 25 1.02 -2.41 9.52
CA LEU A 25 0.49 -1.12 10.02
C LEU A 25 1.54 -0.01 10.04
N ASN A 26 2.81 -0.31 10.31
CA ASN A 26 3.89 0.68 10.16
C ASN A 26 4.07 1.08 8.69
N MET A 27 4.09 0.09 7.79
CA MET A 27 4.25 0.29 6.36
C MET A 27 3.02 0.94 5.72
N ALA A 28 1.83 0.75 6.28
CA ALA A 28 0.61 1.39 5.82
C ALA A 28 0.71 2.92 5.87
N GLY A 29 1.53 3.48 6.76
CA GLY A 29 1.83 4.92 6.81
C GLY A 29 2.88 5.40 5.80
N ALA A 30 3.47 4.51 5.02
CA ALA A 30 4.46 4.82 4.00
C ALA A 30 3.92 4.54 2.58
N ASP A 31 4.53 5.16 1.57
CA ASP A 31 4.32 4.78 0.18
C ASP A 31 5.07 3.45 -0.06
N ILE A 32 4.36 2.31 0.01
CA ILE A 32 4.95 0.97 -0.16
C ILE A 32 5.27 0.73 -1.65
N PRO A 33 6.54 0.47 -2.02
CA PRO A 33 6.90 0.11 -3.40
C PRO A 33 6.24 -1.19 -3.84
N LEU A 34 5.86 -1.29 -5.12
CA LEU A 34 5.16 -2.46 -5.67
C LEU A 34 5.90 -3.79 -5.42
N LYS A 35 7.22 -3.80 -5.54
CA LYS A 35 8.06 -4.99 -5.27
C LYS A 35 8.00 -5.43 -3.80
N GLN A 36 7.90 -4.49 -2.87
CA GLN A 36 7.72 -4.81 -1.46
C GLN A 36 6.31 -5.33 -1.19
N LEU A 37 5.30 -4.81 -1.90
CA LEU A 37 3.92 -5.28 -1.79
C LEU A 37 3.77 -6.76 -2.17
N GLN A 38 4.39 -7.19 -3.28
CA GLN A 38 4.44 -8.61 -3.67
C GLN A 38 5.11 -9.48 -2.59
N THR A 39 6.17 -8.96 -1.97
CA THR A 39 6.87 -9.68 -0.90
C THR A 39 5.95 -9.86 0.32
N LEU A 40 5.27 -8.78 0.74
CA LEU A 40 4.30 -8.80 1.83
C LEU A 40 3.12 -9.74 1.54
N GLU A 41 2.66 -9.79 0.29
CA GLU A 41 1.61 -10.70 -0.15
C GLU A 41 2.01 -12.16 0.06
N ILE A 42 3.19 -12.56 -0.41
CA ILE A 42 3.71 -13.93 -0.21
C ILE A 42 3.81 -14.27 1.28
N TYR A 43 4.33 -13.37 2.10
CA TYR A 43 4.39 -13.60 3.56
C TYR A 43 2.99 -13.78 4.16
N SER A 44 2.01 -12.97 3.75
CA SER A 44 0.63 -13.11 4.21
C SER A 44 0.00 -14.45 3.79
N GLN A 45 0.26 -14.90 2.56
CA GLN A 45 -0.23 -16.19 2.04
C GLN A 45 0.36 -17.38 2.79
N ILE A 46 1.65 -17.32 3.13
CA ILE A 46 2.34 -18.35 3.93
C ILE A 46 1.72 -18.42 5.32
N LEU A 47 1.57 -17.29 6.01
CA LEU A 47 1.01 -17.22 7.36
C LEU A 47 -0.45 -17.71 7.40
N ALA A 48 -1.26 -17.29 6.42
CA ALA A 48 -2.63 -17.74 6.29
C ALA A 48 -2.70 -19.26 6.05
N SER A 49 -1.94 -19.77 5.08
CA SER A 49 -1.92 -21.20 4.76
C SER A 49 -1.47 -22.05 5.94
N ALA A 50 -0.42 -21.63 6.65
CA ALA A 50 0.05 -22.30 7.85
C ALA A 50 -1.03 -22.34 8.95
N SER A 51 -1.70 -21.21 9.21
CA SER A 51 -2.75 -21.11 10.23
C SER A 51 -3.95 -21.99 9.90
N VAL A 52 -4.42 -22.01 8.65
CA VAL A 52 -5.53 -22.88 8.22
C VAL A 52 -5.12 -24.35 8.27
N CYS A 53 -3.90 -24.70 7.86
CA CYS A 53 -3.40 -26.06 8.00
C CYS A 53 -3.36 -26.51 9.46
N LEU A 54 -2.84 -25.69 10.38
CA LEU A 54 -2.82 -26.01 11.81
C LEU A 54 -4.22 -26.21 12.38
N PHE A 55 -5.19 -25.39 11.96
CA PHE A 55 -6.59 -25.56 12.32
C PHE A 55 -7.17 -26.88 11.76
N ALA A 56 -6.92 -27.18 10.48
CA ALA A 56 -7.36 -28.42 9.84
C ALA A 56 -6.77 -29.66 10.51
N TRP A 57 -5.47 -29.65 10.81
CA TRP A 57 -4.79 -30.73 11.53
C TRP A 57 -5.44 -30.97 12.89
N ARG A 58 -5.78 -29.89 13.60
CA ARG A 58 -6.49 -29.97 14.88
C ARG A 58 -7.86 -30.63 14.72
N MET A 59 -8.60 -30.27 13.68
CA MET A 59 -9.90 -30.87 13.39
C MET A 59 -9.77 -32.36 13.05
N CYS A 60 -8.76 -32.75 12.26
CA CYS A 60 -8.47 -34.16 11.96
C CYS A 60 -8.15 -34.94 13.23
N ILE A 61 -7.28 -34.42 14.09
CA ILE A 61 -6.90 -35.09 15.35
C ILE A 61 -8.10 -35.23 16.28
N TRP A 62 -8.95 -34.20 16.37
CA TRP A 62 -10.17 -34.25 17.16
C TRP A 62 -11.15 -35.29 16.63
N ALA A 63 -11.39 -35.32 15.31
CA ALA A 63 -12.30 -36.25 14.65
C ALA A 63 -11.84 -37.70 14.84
N HIS A 64 -10.55 -37.98 14.61
CA HIS A 64 -10.00 -39.33 14.80
C HIS A 64 -10.02 -39.78 16.26
N ARG A 65 -9.70 -38.90 17.23
CA ARG A 65 -9.83 -39.24 18.65
C ARG A 65 -11.27 -39.57 19.07
N ARG A 66 -12.27 -39.01 18.39
CA ARG A 66 -13.67 -39.21 18.72
C ARG A 66 -14.24 -40.44 17.99
N TRP A 67 -14.00 -40.57 16.68
CA TRP A 67 -14.81 -41.43 15.78
C TRP A 67 -14.00 -42.49 15.01
N GLY A 68 -12.67 -42.38 14.90
CA GLY A 68 -11.89 -43.28 14.06
C GLY A 68 -10.46 -43.40 14.55
N GLY A 69 -10.10 -44.57 15.09
CA GLY A 69 -8.82 -44.85 15.74
C GLY A 69 -7.57 -44.31 15.02
N ALA A 70 -6.46 -44.22 15.76
CA ALA A 70 -5.27 -43.43 15.40
C ALA A 70 -4.53 -43.82 14.10
N ARG A 71 -4.91 -44.92 13.44
CA ARG A 71 -4.20 -45.53 12.32
C ARG A 71 -4.10 -44.64 11.07
N TYR A 72 -5.04 -43.71 10.87
CA TYR A 72 -5.12 -42.86 9.66
C TYR A 72 -4.86 -41.37 9.91
N ILE A 73 -4.44 -40.98 11.13
CA ILE A 73 -4.24 -39.55 11.46
C ILE A 73 -3.21 -38.88 10.54
N GLY A 74 -2.10 -39.55 10.24
CA GLY A 74 -1.06 -39.01 9.36
C GLY A 74 -1.55 -38.77 7.93
N LEU A 75 -2.34 -39.70 7.38
CA LEU A 75 -2.93 -39.57 6.05
C LEU A 75 -3.94 -38.41 6.01
N SER A 76 -4.81 -38.30 7.01
CA SER A 76 -5.79 -37.21 7.10
C SER A 76 -5.11 -35.84 7.24
N ILE A 77 -4.02 -35.75 8.01
CA ILE A 77 -3.20 -34.54 8.11
C ILE A 77 -2.62 -34.19 6.74
N ALA A 78 -1.97 -35.13 6.05
CA ALA A 78 -1.37 -34.90 4.74
C ALA A 78 -2.42 -34.45 3.70
N LEU A 79 -3.55 -35.16 3.61
CA LEU A 79 -4.66 -34.80 2.73
C LEU A 79 -5.23 -33.42 3.06
N SER A 80 -5.41 -33.11 4.34
CA SER A 80 -5.90 -31.80 4.77
C SER A 80 -4.92 -30.68 4.40
N THR A 81 -3.60 -30.92 4.44
CA THR A 81 -2.60 -29.94 3.99
C THR A 81 -2.66 -29.72 2.49
N ILE A 82 -2.74 -30.81 1.71
CA ILE A 82 -2.80 -30.77 0.23
C ILE A 82 -4.04 -29.99 -0.24
N VAL A 83 -5.13 -30.00 0.51
CA VAL A 83 -6.34 -29.23 0.17
C VAL A 83 -6.30 -27.82 0.76
N ALA A 84 -6.01 -27.68 2.05
CA ALA A 84 -6.11 -26.42 2.76
C ALA A 84 -5.05 -25.40 2.33
N ALA A 85 -3.80 -25.83 2.09
CA ALA A 85 -2.74 -24.90 1.73
C ALA A 85 -2.99 -24.24 0.35
N PRO A 86 -3.25 -24.97 -0.75
CA PRO A 86 -3.52 -24.34 -2.04
C PRO A 86 -4.82 -23.52 -2.05
N ALA A 87 -5.87 -24.00 -1.37
CA ALA A 87 -7.13 -23.27 -1.27
C ALA A 87 -6.94 -21.93 -0.54
N THR A 88 -6.19 -21.92 0.57
CA THR A 88 -5.91 -20.69 1.33
C THR A 88 -4.99 -19.75 0.56
N TRP A 89 -3.98 -20.29 -0.12
CA TRP A 89 -3.09 -19.52 -0.99
C TRP A 89 -3.88 -18.76 -2.06
N TRP A 90 -4.79 -19.44 -2.76
CA TRP A 90 -5.64 -18.84 -3.78
C TRP A 90 -6.58 -17.78 -3.20
N ILE A 91 -7.22 -18.05 -2.05
CA ILE A 91 -8.12 -17.07 -1.41
C ILE A 91 -7.36 -15.83 -0.93
N GLN A 92 -6.15 -16.00 -0.41
CA GLN A 92 -5.38 -14.88 0.13
C GLN A 92 -4.72 -14.02 -0.97
N GLY A 93 -4.34 -14.62 -2.11
CA GLY A 93 -3.72 -13.93 -3.24
C GLY A 93 -4.67 -13.46 -4.34
N GLU A 94 -5.44 -14.39 -4.92
CA GLU A 94 -6.23 -14.14 -6.12
C GLU A 94 -7.62 -13.57 -5.82
N ALA A 95 -8.17 -13.81 -4.63
CA ALA A 95 -9.51 -13.29 -4.30
C ALA A 95 -9.56 -11.75 -4.29
N PRO A 96 -8.58 -11.02 -3.73
CA PRO A 96 -8.54 -9.55 -3.84
C PRO A 96 -8.57 -9.04 -5.28
N ASP A 97 -7.88 -9.72 -6.19
CA ASP A 97 -7.82 -9.35 -7.60
C ASP A 97 -9.15 -9.63 -8.33
N LEU A 98 -9.75 -10.80 -8.09
CA LEU A 98 -11.06 -11.15 -8.62
C LEU A 98 -12.19 -10.28 -8.06
N ILE A 99 -12.05 -9.85 -6.81
CA ILE A 99 -12.90 -8.85 -6.17
C ILE A 99 -12.68 -7.53 -6.92
N ALA A 100 -11.45 -7.00 -6.97
CA ALA A 100 -11.13 -5.73 -7.63
C ALA A 100 -11.61 -5.64 -9.10
N GLU A 101 -11.56 -6.74 -9.86
CA GLU A 101 -12.03 -6.80 -11.25
C GLU A 101 -13.56 -6.82 -11.38
N LYS A 102 -14.29 -7.44 -10.46
CA LYS A 102 -15.75 -7.57 -10.50
C LYS A 102 -16.50 -6.39 -9.89
N PHE A 103 -15.82 -5.58 -9.08
CA PHE A 103 -16.40 -4.45 -8.39
C PHE A 103 -16.53 -3.23 -9.34
N PRO A 104 -17.58 -2.39 -9.21
CA PRO A 104 -17.90 -1.31 -10.14
C PRO A 104 -16.79 -0.24 -10.22
N ALA A 105 -16.69 0.44 -11.36
CA ALA A 105 -15.71 1.49 -11.63
C ALA A 105 -15.67 2.61 -10.57
N SER A 106 -16.77 2.82 -9.83
CA SER A 106 -16.85 3.75 -8.71
C SER A 106 -15.85 3.44 -7.58
N LEU A 107 -15.49 2.18 -7.35
CA LEU A 107 -14.50 1.83 -6.33
C LEU A 107 -13.08 2.21 -6.71
N ARG A 108 -12.78 2.23 -8.01
CA ARG A 108 -11.49 2.73 -8.51
C ARG A 108 -11.39 4.23 -8.28
N VAL A 109 -12.48 4.97 -8.52
CA VAL A 109 -12.60 6.41 -8.18
C VAL A 109 -12.40 6.65 -6.69
N TYR A 110 -13.08 5.90 -5.83
CA TYR A 110 -12.94 6.07 -4.37
C TYR A 110 -11.56 5.70 -3.86
N SER A 111 -10.89 4.72 -4.48
CA SER A 111 -9.52 4.35 -4.14
C SER A 111 -8.53 5.47 -4.51
N LEU A 112 -8.77 6.18 -5.61
CA LEU A 112 -8.02 7.36 -5.98
C LEU A 112 -8.20 8.50 -4.98
N TYR A 113 -9.43 8.72 -4.51
CA TYR A 113 -9.72 9.72 -3.47
C TYR A 113 -9.05 9.34 -2.15
N ALA A 114 -9.08 8.05 -1.80
CA ALA A 114 -8.40 7.53 -0.63
C ALA A 114 -6.89 7.68 -0.71
N TYR A 115 -6.30 7.43 -1.89
CA TYR A 115 -4.87 7.63 -2.12
C TYR A 115 -4.45 9.08 -1.89
N VAL A 116 -5.17 10.05 -2.47
CA VAL A 116 -4.88 11.49 -2.27
C VAL A 116 -5.13 11.89 -0.82
N THR A 117 -6.22 11.44 -0.20
CA THR A 117 -6.54 11.73 1.20
C THR A 117 -5.47 11.17 2.14
N LYS A 118 -5.02 9.93 1.89
CA LYS A 118 -3.95 9.27 2.65
C LYS A 118 -2.66 10.08 2.60
N LYS A 119 -2.24 10.51 1.41
CA LYS A 119 -1.09 11.42 1.24
C LYS A 119 -1.31 12.73 1.99
N GLY A 120 -2.50 13.31 1.88
CA GLY A 120 -2.84 14.52 2.61
C GLY A 120 -2.66 14.41 4.12
N LEU A 121 -3.14 13.31 4.70
CA LEU A 121 -3.06 13.06 6.13
C LEU A 121 -1.63 12.75 6.58
N LEU A 122 -0.91 11.89 5.87
CA LEU A 122 0.45 11.47 6.23
C LEU A 122 1.48 12.61 6.17
N TYR A 123 1.26 13.59 5.31
CA TYR A 123 2.14 14.73 5.17
C TYR A 123 1.53 16.00 5.79
N ASP A 124 0.47 15.87 6.59
CA ASP A 124 -0.24 16.95 7.27
C ASP A 124 -0.58 18.15 6.35
N SER A 125 -0.83 17.86 5.07
CA SER A 125 -1.37 18.82 4.10
C SER A 125 -2.91 18.80 4.06
N LEU A 126 -3.51 17.86 4.80
CA LEU A 126 -4.94 17.71 4.97
C LEU A 126 -5.26 17.43 6.43
N GLN A 127 -6.34 18.03 6.92
CA GLN A 127 -6.98 17.65 8.16
C GLN A 127 -8.46 17.43 7.89
N ILE A 128 -8.98 16.26 8.26
CA ILE A 128 -10.41 15.98 8.15
C ILE A 128 -11.10 16.61 9.36
N PRO A 129 -12.07 17.51 9.17
CA PRO A 129 -12.74 18.18 10.27
C PRO A 129 -13.30 17.21 11.32
N GLY A 130 -12.90 17.40 12.58
CA GLY A 130 -13.36 16.61 13.73
C GLY A 130 -12.78 15.20 13.84
N VAL A 131 -11.80 14.82 12.99
CA VAL A 131 -11.07 13.56 13.08
C VAL A 131 -9.67 13.86 13.64
N PRO A 132 -9.33 13.41 14.87
CA PRO A 132 -8.07 13.75 15.54
C PRO A 132 -6.88 12.91 15.04
N TYR A 133 -6.75 12.71 13.72
CA TYR A 133 -5.71 11.83 13.17
C TYR A 133 -4.28 12.27 13.57
N GLN A 134 -4.02 13.57 13.55
CA GLN A 134 -2.70 14.13 13.85
C GLN A 134 -2.21 13.80 15.26
N GLU A 135 -3.12 13.81 16.24
CA GLU A 135 -2.82 13.45 17.63
C GLU A 135 -2.51 11.96 17.79
N HIS A 136 -3.10 11.14 16.91
CA HIS A 136 -3.03 9.69 16.95
C HIS A 136 -2.07 9.07 15.91
N ARG A 137 -1.34 9.88 15.14
CA ARG A 137 -0.54 9.44 13.98
C ARG A 137 0.42 8.28 14.30
N ASP A 138 1.08 8.32 15.47
CA ASP A 138 2.06 7.32 15.90
C ASP A 138 1.51 6.25 16.85
N THR A 139 0.20 6.29 17.11
CA THR A 139 -0.53 5.32 17.95
C THR A 139 -1.17 4.23 17.10
N GLY A 140 -1.55 3.10 17.70
CA GLY A 140 -2.30 2.06 17.00
C GLY A 140 -3.56 2.59 16.31
N ASP A 141 -4.25 3.55 16.93
CA ASP A 141 -5.48 4.16 16.41
C ASP A 141 -5.25 4.84 15.04
N GLY A 142 -4.22 5.69 14.93
CA GLY A 142 -3.91 6.40 13.69
C GLY A 142 -3.40 5.48 12.59
N LYS A 143 -2.58 4.48 12.94
CA LYS A 143 -2.06 3.51 11.97
C LYS A 143 -3.18 2.63 11.39
N ALA A 144 -4.07 2.13 12.24
CA ALA A 144 -5.24 1.37 11.81
C ALA A 144 -6.18 2.22 10.95
N PHE A 145 -6.40 3.49 11.30
CA PHE A 145 -7.22 4.41 10.50
C PHE A 145 -6.66 4.62 9.08
N ILE A 146 -5.36 4.91 8.96
CA ILE A 146 -4.72 5.09 7.64
C ILE A 146 -4.70 3.81 6.83
N ALA A 147 -4.44 2.67 7.48
CA ALA A 147 -4.43 1.38 6.81
C ALA A 147 -5.78 1.01 6.21
N ASN A 148 -6.88 1.41 6.86
CA ASN A 148 -8.24 1.10 6.41
C ASN A 148 -8.91 2.21 5.59
N LEU A 149 -8.25 3.36 5.37
CA LEU A 149 -8.84 4.53 4.70
C LEU A 149 -9.38 4.21 3.30
N GLY A 150 -8.69 3.34 2.56
CA GLY A 150 -9.10 2.86 1.23
C GLY A 150 -10.53 2.31 1.23
N VAL A 151 -10.85 1.48 2.23
CA VAL A 151 -12.18 0.88 2.37
C VAL A 151 -13.17 1.84 3.01
N LEU A 152 -12.75 2.65 3.98
CA LEU A 152 -13.64 3.63 4.60
C LEU A 152 -14.22 4.62 3.60
N MET A 153 -13.41 5.06 2.64
CA MET A 153 -13.86 5.95 1.57
C MET A 153 -14.65 5.21 0.49
N SER A 154 -14.48 3.89 0.38
CA SER A 154 -15.21 3.07 -0.58
C SER A 154 -16.65 2.78 -0.18
N VAL A 155 -16.96 2.82 1.12
CA VAL A 155 -18.28 2.46 1.70
C VAL A 155 -19.27 3.66 1.75
N GLN A 156 -18.93 4.77 1.08
CA GLN A 156 -19.73 6.00 0.89
C GLN A 156 -20.04 6.80 2.17
N GLY A 157 -19.70 8.10 2.11
CA GLY A 157 -19.98 9.09 3.15
C GLY A 157 -19.95 10.52 2.61
N SER A 158 -20.46 11.48 3.39
CA SER A 158 -20.56 12.90 3.02
C SER A 158 -19.21 13.54 2.67
N TYR A 159 -18.11 12.96 3.16
CA TYR A 159 -16.77 13.41 2.85
C TYR A 159 -16.35 13.07 1.41
N VAL A 160 -16.69 11.88 0.93
CA VAL A 160 -16.39 11.42 -0.44
C VAL A 160 -17.17 12.23 -1.46
N GLU A 161 -18.45 12.51 -1.17
CA GLU A 161 -19.30 13.36 -2.03
C GLU A 161 -18.73 14.78 -2.19
N LYS A 162 -18.14 15.35 -1.14
CA LYS A 162 -17.48 16.67 -1.22
C LYS A 162 -16.21 16.64 -2.08
N ILE A 163 -15.47 15.53 -2.04
CA ILE A 163 -14.27 15.36 -2.87
C ILE A 163 -14.68 15.21 -4.34
N ASP A 164 -15.70 14.39 -4.62
CA ASP A 164 -16.20 14.12 -5.97
C ASP A 164 -16.62 15.41 -6.70
N GLN A 165 -17.27 16.35 -6.00
CA GLN A 165 -17.69 17.64 -6.55
C GLN A 165 -16.54 18.50 -7.10
N ASN A 166 -15.32 18.39 -6.53
CA ASN A 166 -14.16 19.16 -6.97
C ASN A 166 -12.85 18.42 -6.67
N PHE A 167 -12.67 17.26 -7.31
CA PHE A 167 -11.51 16.41 -7.02
C PHE A 167 -10.19 17.09 -7.37
N PHE A 168 -10.12 17.79 -8.50
CA PHE A 168 -8.92 18.53 -8.90
C PHE A 168 -8.53 19.60 -7.86
N GLY A 169 -9.50 20.39 -7.39
CA GLY A 169 -9.25 21.40 -6.35
C GLY A 169 -8.80 20.79 -5.03
N PHE A 170 -9.41 19.67 -4.64
CA PHE A 170 -8.99 18.89 -3.47
C PHE A 170 -7.56 18.36 -3.60
N ALA A 171 -7.24 17.70 -4.73
CA ALA A 171 -5.90 17.18 -5.00
C ALA A 171 -4.86 18.30 -5.05
N ALA A 172 -5.18 19.44 -5.67
CA ALA A 172 -4.29 20.60 -5.72
C ALA A 172 -3.96 21.15 -4.32
N ALA A 173 -4.96 21.25 -3.43
CA ALA A 173 -4.72 21.67 -2.04
C ALA A 173 -3.82 20.69 -1.29
N VAL A 174 -4.09 19.39 -1.42
CA VAL A 174 -3.30 18.32 -0.81
C VAL A 174 -1.85 18.33 -1.31
N PHE A 175 -1.65 18.38 -2.63
CA PHE A 175 -0.33 18.34 -3.23
C PHE A 175 0.46 19.63 -2.97
N THR A 176 -0.21 20.78 -2.82
CA THR A 176 0.47 22.03 -2.44
C THR A 176 1.11 21.92 -1.06
N GLY A 177 0.39 21.36 -0.07
CA GLY A 177 0.99 21.13 1.25
C GLY A 177 2.04 20.02 1.23
N TYR A 178 1.84 18.97 0.42
CA TYR A 178 2.80 17.88 0.24
C TYR A 178 4.14 18.38 -0.32
N THR A 179 4.12 19.12 -1.44
CA THR A 179 5.35 19.61 -2.09
C THR A 179 6.08 20.62 -1.22
N ARG A 180 5.34 21.46 -0.49
CA ARG A 180 5.94 22.42 0.46
C ARG A 180 6.72 21.73 1.58
N ARG A 181 6.22 20.61 2.11
CA ARG A 181 6.85 19.89 3.21
C ARG A 181 7.94 18.91 2.75
N ASN A 182 7.80 18.37 1.54
CA ASN A 182 8.73 17.37 0.99
C ASN A 182 9.68 17.98 -0.07
N GLY A 183 9.82 19.30 -0.13
CA GLY A 183 10.64 19.97 -1.14
C GLY A 183 12.08 19.48 -1.18
N ASP A 184 12.69 19.21 0.00
CA ASP A 184 14.05 18.68 0.09
C ASP A 184 14.17 17.26 -0.47
N TRP A 185 13.22 16.39 -0.16
CA TRP A 185 13.19 15.02 -0.66
C TRP A 185 12.93 14.98 -2.17
N LEU A 186 11.97 15.78 -2.65
CA LEU A 186 11.66 15.91 -4.08
C LEU A 186 12.87 16.43 -4.87
N TYR A 187 13.57 17.41 -4.32
CA TYR A 187 14.81 17.93 -4.89
C TYR A 187 15.90 16.86 -4.94
N GLY A 188 16.16 16.19 -3.81
CA GLY A 188 17.16 15.12 -3.72
C GLY A 188 16.91 14.01 -4.74
N ARG A 189 15.65 13.56 -4.87
CA ARG A 189 15.26 12.56 -5.87
C ARG A 189 15.61 12.99 -7.29
N ILE A 190 15.35 14.24 -7.67
CA ILE A 190 15.70 14.74 -9.00
C ILE A 190 17.22 14.77 -9.19
N GLN A 191 17.98 15.17 -8.16
CA GLN A 191 19.44 15.19 -8.20
C GLN A 191 20.05 13.79 -8.31
N ASP A 192 19.42 12.79 -7.70
CA ASP A 192 19.95 11.42 -7.67
C ASP A 192 19.51 10.60 -8.90
N GLU A 193 18.27 10.75 -9.36
CA GLU A 193 17.68 9.91 -10.41
C GLU A 193 17.81 10.53 -11.82
N VAL A 194 17.65 11.86 -11.95
CA VAL A 194 17.44 12.50 -13.26
C VAL A 194 18.66 13.30 -13.70
N VAL A 195 19.23 14.11 -12.80
CA VAL A 195 20.40 14.96 -13.11
C VAL A 195 21.59 14.17 -13.67
N PRO A 196 21.97 12.99 -13.13
CA PRO A 196 23.12 12.25 -13.64
C PRO A 196 22.93 11.82 -15.10
N GLN A 197 21.72 11.41 -15.47
CA GLN A 197 21.39 10.99 -16.84
C GLN A 197 21.46 12.18 -17.81
N ILE A 198 20.93 13.34 -17.40
CA ILE A 198 21.04 14.59 -18.15
C ILE A 198 22.52 15.00 -18.34
N GLU A 199 23.34 14.85 -17.30
CA GLU A 199 24.78 15.10 -17.39
C GLU A 199 25.50 14.11 -18.31
N ASP A 200 25.06 12.85 -18.36
CA ASP A 200 25.60 11.84 -19.28
C ASP A 200 25.27 12.18 -20.73
N ILE A 201 24.05 12.67 -21.02
CA ILE A 201 23.70 13.19 -22.36
C ILE A 201 24.62 14.35 -22.73
N ALA A 202 24.82 15.32 -21.83
CA ALA A 202 25.69 16.46 -22.08
C ALA A 202 27.16 16.06 -22.29
N ARG A 203 27.67 15.10 -21.51
CA ARG A 203 29.02 14.55 -21.68
C ARG A 203 29.17 13.79 -23.01
N THR A 204 28.15 13.06 -23.41
CA THR A 204 28.14 12.31 -24.69
C THR A 204 28.10 13.28 -25.87
N TYR A 205 27.28 14.33 -25.79
CA TYR A 205 27.26 15.41 -26.78
C TYR A 205 28.63 16.09 -26.93
N ALA A 206 29.28 16.43 -25.82
CA ALA A 206 30.61 17.07 -25.86
C ALA A 206 31.67 16.18 -26.55
N LYS A 207 31.62 14.87 -26.32
CA LYS A 207 32.48 13.90 -27.03
C LYS A 207 32.16 13.85 -28.53
N LEU A 208 30.88 13.82 -28.89
CA LEU A 208 30.45 13.83 -30.29
C LEU A 208 30.89 15.09 -31.03
N GLU A 209 30.80 16.26 -30.41
CA GLU A 209 31.30 17.52 -30.99
C GLU A 209 32.81 17.49 -31.19
N ALA A 210 33.58 16.91 -30.26
CA ALA A 210 35.02 16.73 -30.44
C ALA A 210 35.34 15.81 -31.63
N PHE A 211 34.59 14.72 -31.82
CA PHE A 211 34.74 13.82 -32.96
C PHE A 211 34.33 14.47 -34.30
N ARG A 212 33.26 15.28 -34.30
CA ARG A 212 32.84 16.08 -35.46
C ARG A 212 33.93 17.07 -35.85
N ALA A 213 34.51 17.76 -34.87
CA ALA A 213 35.61 18.70 -35.10
C ALA A 213 36.88 18.01 -35.61
N ALA A 214 37.12 16.75 -35.21
CA ALA A 214 38.22 15.92 -35.69
C ALA A 214 37.97 15.28 -37.07
N GLY A 215 36.79 15.45 -37.67
CA GLY A 215 36.44 14.88 -38.97
C GLY A 215 36.24 13.36 -38.97
N LEU A 216 35.93 12.76 -37.81
CA LEU A 216 35.73 11.31 -37.72
C LEU A 216 34.36 10.91 -38.31
N PRO A 217 34.31 9.95 -39.25
CA PRO A 217 33.07 9.52 -39.90
C PRO A 217 32.09 8.87 -38.91
N GLY A 218 30.80 8.93 -39.22
CA GLY A 218 29.74 8.31 -38.41
C GLY A 218 29.24 9.16 -37.24
N ASN A 219 29.73 10.40 -37.07
CA ASN A 219 29.32 11.32 -36.00
C ASN A 219 28.34 12.41 -36.44
N GLU A 220 27.61 12.18 -37.52
CA GLU A 220 26.70 13.17 -38.10
C GLU A 220 25.54 13.53 -37.14
N TRP A 221 24.97 14.72 -37.34
CA TRP A 221 23.78 15.16 -36.63
C TRP A 221 22.57 14.38 -37.13
N LYS A 222 21.80 13.80 -36.20
CA LYS A 222 20.61 12.99 -36.49
C LYS A 222 19.46 13.45 -35.61
N PRO A 223 18.61 14.39 -36.08
CA PRO A 223 17.51 14.88 -35.28
C PRO A 223 16.47 13.79 -35.03
N ILE A 224 15.91 13.77 -33.83
CA ILE A 224 14.75 12.96 -33.50
C ILE A 224 13.50 13.78 -33.81
N ALA A 225 12.52 13.15 -34.47
CA ALA A 225 11.21 13.75 -34.65
C ALA A 225 10.42 13.58 -33.35
N TRP A 226 10.48 14.60 -32.48
CA TRP A 226 9.78 14.56 -31.20
C TRP A 226 8.27 14.46 -31.41
N PRO A 227 7.58 13.56 -30.70
CA PRO A 227 6.17 13.29 -30.91
C PRO A 227 5.35 14.43 -30.32
N LYS A 228 4.11 14.60 -30.80
CA LYS A 228 3.19 15.57 -30.17
C LYS A 228 2.74 15.03 -28.81
N ALA A 229 2.14 15.90 -28.00
CA ALA A 229 1.58 15.49 -26.72
C ALA A 229 0.55 14.37 -26.92
N GLY A 230 0.80 13.19 -26.33
CA GLY A 230 -0.05 12.00 -26.45
C GLY A 230 0.34 11.03 -27.57
N GLU A 231 1.41 11.31 -28.31
CA GLU A 231 2.00 10.39 -29.29
C GLU A 231 3.26 9.74 -28.70
N GLU A 232 3.46 8.45 -28.92
CA GLU A 232 4.68 7.75 -28.53
C GLU A 232 5.73 7.84 -29.63
N LEU A 233 7.01 7.91 -29.25
CA LEU A 233 8.13 7.92 -30.20
C LEU A 233 8.30 6.57 -30.95
N GLY A 234 7.64 5.50 -30.46
CA GLY A 234 7.69 4.15 -31.06
C GLY A 234 8.99 3.37 -30.78
N TYR A 235 9.96 3.98 -30.11
CA TYR A 235 11.17 3.34 -29.57
C TYR A 235 11.69 4.15 -28.37
N GLU A 236 12.45 3.52 -27.48
CA GLU A 236 13.15 4.21 -26.39
C GLU A 236 14.50 4.75 -26.90
N PRO A 237 14.72 6.08 -26.93
CA PRO A 237 16.00 6.64 -27.37
C PRO A 237 17.12 6.34 -26.37
N THR A 238 18.27 5.99 -26.90
CA THR A 238 19.49 5.82 -26.10
C THR A 238 20.13 7.19 -25.78
N LEU A 239 21.08 7.21 -24.84
CA LEU A 239 21.88 8.41 -24.54
C LEU A 239 22.59 8.97 -25.79
N ASP A 240 23.04 8.09 -26.69
CA ASP A 240 23.68 8.48 -27.94
C ASP A 240 22.66 9.09 -28.92
N ASP A 241 21.43 8.59 -28.98
CA ASP A 241 20.35 9.16 -29.80
C ASP A 241 19.97 10.57 -29.33
N PHE A 242 19.85 10.77 -28.01
CA PHE A 242 19.65 12.10 -27.42
C PHE A 242 20.83 13.02 -27.75
N ALA A 243 22.07 12.57 -27.57
CA ALA A 243 23.24 13.40 -27.83
C ALA A 243 23.40 13.74 -29.34
N ARG A 244 23.06 12.83 -30.24
CA ARG A 244 23.14 13.05 -31.70
C ARG A 244 22.05 13.95 -32.25
N SER A 245 20.92 14.03 -31.56
CA SER A 245 19.79 14.89 -31.97
C SER A 245 19.96 16.35 -31.58
N ILE A 246 20.76 16.64 -30.54
CA ILE A 246 21.12 18.01 -30.18
C ILE A 246 21.85 18.69 -31.33
N LYS A 247 21.40 19.90 -31.67
CA LYS A 247 22.00 20.72 -32.73
C LYS A 247 23.51 20.92 -32.50
N PRO A 248 24.37 20.73 -33.51
CA PRO A 248 25.81 20.95 -33.38
C PRO A 248 26.15 22.41 -33.03
N GLY A 249 27.32 22.61 -32.39
CA GLY A 249 27.87 23.94 -32.10
C GLY A 249 27.46 24.58 -30.77
N LEU A 250 26.79 23.86 -29.86
CA LEU A 250 26.51 24.35 -28.52
C LEU A 250 27.77 24.25 -27.64
N ARG A 251 28.29 25.40 -27.20
CA ARG A 251 29.59 25.48 -26.51
C ARG A 251 29.50 25.52 -24.99
N SER A 252 28.34 25.87 -24.44
CA SER A 252 28.18 26.00 -22.99
C SER A 252 27.35 24.85 -22.43
N ARG A 253 27.69 24.42 -21.20
CA ARG A 253 26.91 23.42 -20.46
C ARG A 253 25.43 23.83 -20.37
N GLN A 254 25.15 25.09 -20.02
CA GLN A 254 23.79 25.59 -19.89
C GLN A 254 23.01 25.61 -21.22
N SER A 255 23.68 25.86 -22.36
CA SER A 255 23.01 25.81 -23.67
C SER A 255 22.65 24.39 -24.09
N ILE A 256 23.48 23.40 -23.74
CA ILE A 256 23.21 21.99 -24.03
C ILE A 256 22.01 21.51 -23.20
N LEU A 257 21.99 21.84 -21.91
CA LEU A 257 20.91 21.44 -20.99
C LEU A 257 19.57 22.11 -21.31
N ASN A 258 19.61 23.30 -21.90
CA ASN A 258 18.41 24.01 -22.35
C ASN A 258 17.94 23.62 -23.74
N SER A 259 18.58 22.64 -24.39
CA SER A 259 18.15 22.16 -25.69
C SER A 259 16.77 21.48 -25.58
N ALA A 260 16.04 21.44 -26.70
CA ALA A 260 14.70 20.85 -26.73
C ALA A 260 14.74 19.36 -26.38
N GLU A 261 15.81 18.67 -26.78
CA GLU A 261 16.04 17.25 -26.58
C GLU A 261 16.24 16.90 -25.11
N VAL A 262 17.10 17.66 -24.40
CA VAL A 262 17.33 17.46 -22.97
C VAL A 262 16.09 17.84 -22.17
N ARG A 263 15.35 18.89 -22.56
CA ARG A 263 14.08 19.25 -21.92
C ARG A 263 12.98 18.21 -22.14
N TYR A 264 12.96 17.58 -23.32
CA TYR A 264 12.06 16.47 -23.60
C TYR A 264 12.38 15.27 -22.71
N PHE A 265 13.66 14.86 -22.67
CA PHE A 265 14.12 13.80 -21.76
C PHE A 265 13.75 14.10 -20.31
N ALA A 266 14.03 15.32 -19.84
CA ALA A 266 13.71 15.77 -18.50
C ALA A 266 12.20 15.65 -18.20
N ARG A 267 11.34 16.05 -19.14
CA ARG A 267 9.90 15.94 -19.01
C ARG A 267 9.43 14.48 -18.89
N GLU A 268 9.93 13.59 -19.75
CA GLU A 268 9.60 12.16 -19.71
C GLU A 268 10.09 11.50 -18.41
N ALA A 269 11.32 11.79 -17.99
CA ALA A 269 11.92 11.21 -16.79
C ALA A 269 11.27 11.69 -15.49
N MET A 270 10.88 12.97 -15.41
CA MET A 270 10.30 13.55 -14.19
C MET A 270 8.77 13.45 -14.13
N GLY A 271 8.09 13.23 -15.26
CA GLY A 271 6.63 13.18 -15.35
C GLY A 271 5.96 14.40 -14.67
N PRO A 272 5.10 14.20 -13.65
CA PRO A 272 4.40 15.30 -12.98
C PRO A 272 5.32 16.23 -12.17
N LEU A 273 6.58 15.86 -11.93
CA LEU A 273 7.56 16.70 -11.25
C LEU A 273 8.18 17.75 -12.17
N TYR A 274 8.03 17.62 -13.50
CA TYR A 274 8.55 18.60 -14.44
C TYR A 274 7.61 19.80 -14.57
N VAL A 275 8.14 21.01 -14.44
CA VAL A 275 7.42 22.26 -14.74
C VAL A 275 7.96 22.86 -16.03
N ASN A 276 7.07 23.36 -16.90
CA ASN A 276 7.49 24.00 -18.15
C ASN A 276 8.46 25.16 -17.88
N GLY A 277 9.66 25.11 -18.46
CA GLY A 277 10.71 26.11 -18.25
C GLY A 277 11.49 25.93 -16.94
N MET A 278 11.35 24.78 -16.28
CA MET A 278 12.16 24.42 -15.12
C MET A 278 13.62 24.26 -15.50
N ASP A 279 14.51 24.88 -14.72
CA ASP A 279 15.93 24.57 -14.76
C ASP A 279 16.18 23.29 -13.96
N VAL A 280 16.54 22.20 -14.63
CA VAL A 280 16.73 20.90 -14.00
C VAL A 280 18.00 20.87 -13.14
N LEU A 281 18.93 21.81 -13.38
CA LEU A 281 20.09 22.04 -12.52
C LEU A 281 19.88 23.21 -11.54
N ALA A 282 18.62 23.62 -11.34
CA ALA A 282 18.29 24.63 -10.35
C ALA A 282 18.89 24.26 -9.00
N SER A 283 19.48 25.24 -8.32
CA SER A 283 19.83 25.08 -6.91
C SER A 283 18.59 24.79 -6.08
N ARG A 284 18.78 24.23 -4.87
CA ARG A 284 17.68 23.95 -3.94
C ARG A 284 16.77 25.16 -3.69
N GLN A 285 17.31 26.37 -3.56
CA GLN A 285 16.52 27.60 -3.38
C GLN A 285 15.74 28.01 -4.63
N GLN A 286 16.30 27.77 -5.82
CA GLN A 286 15.59 28.01 -7.07
C GLN A 286 14.47 26.99 -7.29
N PHE A 287 14.67 25.76 -6.82
CA PHE A 287 13.69 24.68 -6.89
C PHE A 287 12.37 25.01 -6.17
N ASP A 288 12.42 25.77 -5.07
CA ASP A 288 11.22 26.19 -4.33
C ASP A 288 10.19 26.94 -5.19
N LYS A 289 10.67 27.67 -6.22
CA LYS A 289 9.80 28.39 -7.15
C LYS A 289 8.96 27.47 -8.03
N TYR A 290 9.40 26.23 -8.21
CA TYR A 290 8.69 25.24 -9.03
C TYR A 290 7.70 24.40 -8.23
N LEU A 291 7.81 24.33 -6.89
CA LEU A 291 6.93 23.52 -6.03
C LEU A 291 5.42 23.75 -6.25
N PRO A 292 4.93 24.98 -6.48
CA PRO A 292 3.52 25.20 -6.80
C PRO A 292 3.12 24.63 -8.16
N GLY A 293 4.01 24.72 -9.15
CA GLY A 293 3.79 24.13 -10.47
C GLY A 293 3.79 22.60 -10.42
N ILE A 294 4.71 22.01 -9.65
CA ILE A 294 4.78 20.57 -9.39
C ILE A 294 3.48 20.10 -8.74
N ALA A 295 3.00 20.80 -7.70
CA ALA A 295 1.75 20.44 -7.03
C ALA A 295 0.56 20.45 -7.99
N LYS A 296 0.48 21.45 -8.87
CA LYS A 296 -0.58 21.54 -9.89
C LYS A 296 -0.48 20.40 -10.91
N ASN A 297 0.73 20.06 -11.35
CA ASN A 297 0.95 18.96 -12.29
C ASN A 297 0.61 17.60 -11.67
N MET A 298 1.01 17.35 -10.42
CA MET A 298 0.60 16.15 -9.67
C MET A 298 -0.93 16.06 -9.50
N ALA A 299 -1.59 17.19 -9.19
CA ALA A 299 -3.04 17.23 -9.08
C ALA A 299 -3.74 16.98 -10.42
N PHE A 300 -3.18 17.50 -11.51
CA PHE A 300 -3.69 17.29 -12.85
C PHE A 300 -3.56 15.83 -13.28
N ASP A 301 -2.37 15.26 -13.10
CA ASP A 301 -2.04 13.87 -13.42
C ASP A 301 -2.95 12.88 -12.70
N VAL A 302 -3.13 13.07 -11.38
CA VAL A 302 -4.04 12.25 -10.58
C VAL A 302 -5.50 12.47 -10.99
N ALA A 303 -5.93 13.69 -11.30
CA ALA A 303 -7.31 13.94 -11.73
C ALA A 303 -7.64 13.35 -13.12
N HIS A 304 -6.63 13.11 -13.95
CA HIS A 304 -6.77 12.53 -15.30
C HIS A 304 -6.27 11.08 -15.39
N THR A 305 -6.04 10.43 -14.25
CA THR A 305 -5.69 9.00 -14.21
C THR A 305 -6.76 8.19 -14.94
N ASP A 306 -6.32 7.27 -15.81
CA ASP A 306 -7.25 6.35 -16.45
C ASP A 306 -7.81 5.36 -15.41
N ILE A 307 -9.00 5.70 -14.91
CA ILE A 307 -9.74 4.91 -13.92
C ILE A 307 -10.17 3.56 -14.51
N HIS A 308 -10.36 3.47 -15.83
CA HIS A 308 -10.82 2.25 -16.49
C HIS A 308 -9.66 1.34 -16.92
N GLY A 309 -8.47 1.89 -17.14
CA GLY A 309 -7.24 1.18 -17.46
C GLY A 309 -6.49 0.58 -16.27
N GLU A 310 -5.26 0.15 -16.54
CA GLU A 310 -4.39 -0.55 -15.57
C GLU A 310 -4.00 0.34 -14.37
N GLN A 311 -3.90 1.65 -14.57
CA GLN A 311 -3.53 2.59 -13.51
C GLN A 311 -4.59 2.62 -12.39
N GLY A 312 -5.87 2.71 -12.74
CA GLY A 312 -6.97 2.64 -11.78
C GLY A 312 -7.02 1.30 -11.02
N LEU A 313 -6.70 0.19 -11.70
CA LEU A 313 -6.62 -1.13 -11.07
C LEU A 313 -5.46 -1.20 -10.07
N ASN A 314 -4.28 -0.68 -10.42
CA ASN A 314 -3.12 -0.66 -9.54
C ASN A 314 -3.37 0.18 -8.27
N VAL A 315 -4.04 1.33 -8.40
CA VAL A 315 -4.43 2.16 -7.24
C VAL A 315 -5.41 1.42 -6.34
N LEU A 316 -6.40 0.74 -6.93
CA LEU A 316 -7.36 -0.08 -6.19
C LEU A 316 -6.66 -1.20 -5.40
N LYS A 317 -5.79 -1.97 -6.07
CA LYS A 317 -5.00 -3.04 -5.43
C LYS A 317 -4.19 -2.51 -4.25
N ASN A 318 -3.47 -1.39 -4.44
CA ASN A 318 -2.67 -0.79 -3.37
C ASN A 318 -3.49 -0.32 -2.17
N MET A 319 -4.70 0.21 -2.40
CA MET A 319 -5.56 0.71 -1.33
C MET A 319 -6.36 -0.38 -0.61
N TRP A 320 -6.56 -1.54 -1.25
CA TRP A 320 -7.33 -2.66 -0.69
C TRP A 320 -6.50 -3.80 -0.14
N PHE A 321 -5.29 -4.01 -0.68
CA PHE A 321 -4.41 -5.10 -0.26
C PHE A 321 -4.11 -5.04 1.24
N VAL A 322 -3.73 -3.86 1.75
CA VAL A 322 -3.37 -3.66 3.16
C VAL A 322 -4.57 -3.96 4.09
N PRO A 323 -5.75 -3.33 3.93
CA PRO A 323 -6.92 -3.65 4.75
C PRO A 323 -7.33 -5.13 4.67
N TRP A 324 -7.31 -5.73 3.47
CA TRP A 324 -7.65 -7.15 3.29
C TRP A 324 -6.70 -8.06 4.07
N THR A 325 -5.41 -7.79 3.95
CA THR A 325 -4.35 -8.56 4.61
C THR A 325 -4.45 -8.44 6.12
N LEU A 326 -4.71 -7.24 6.64
CA LEU A 326 -4.88 -7.04 8.07
C LEU A 326 -6.09 -7.78 8.63
N ILE A 327 -7.26 -7.70 7.96
CA ILE A 327 -8.48 -8.43 8.34
C ILE A 327 -8.26 -9.95 8.31
N SER A 328 -7.62 -10.45 7.25
CA SER A 328 -7.28 -11.86 7.15
C SER A 328 -6.33 -12.27 8.29
N GLY A 329 -5.31 -11.47 8.56
CA GLY A 329 -4.38 -11.66 9.68
C GLY A 329 -5.08 -11.69 11.04
N LEU A 330 -6.05 -10.79 11.27
CA LEU A 330 -6.88 -10.80 12.48
C LEU A 330 -7.68 -12.09 12.61
N PHE A 331 -8.30 -12.55 11.51
CA PHE A 331 -9.07 -13.79 11.49
C PHE A 331 -8.17 -15.01 11.78
N MET A 332 -7.00 -15.08 11.15
CA MET A 332 -6.04 -16.16 11.38
C MET A 332 -5.45 -16.12 12.80
N GLY A 333 -5.16 -14.92 13.31
CA GLY A 333 -4.76 -14.71 14.71
C GLY A 333 -5.82 -15.20 15.68
N ALA A 334 -7.10 -14.89 15.42
CA ALA A 334 -8.22 -15.39 16.22
C ALA A 334 -8.32 -16.93 16.18
N LEU A 335 -8.17 -17.55 15.00
CA LEU A 335 -8.15 -19.01 14.87
C LEU A 335 -7.01 -19.65 15.70
N ASN A 336 -5.80 -19.09 15.61
CA ASN A 336 -4.63 -19.58 16.34
C ASN A 336 -4.81 -19.40 17.86
N LEU A 337 -5.33 -18.24 18.30
CA LEU A 337 -5.60 -17.97 19.70
C LEU A 337 -6.66 -18.92 20.29
N VAL A 338 -7.77 -19.12 19.58
CA VAL A 338 -8.79 -20.13 19.95
C VAL A 338 -8.15 -21.51 20.03
N GLY A 339 -7.28 -21.86 19.09
CA GLY A 339 -6.48 -23.09 19.13
C GLY A 339 -5.65 -23.21 20.42
N LEU A 340 -4.89 -22.18 20.79
CA LEU A 340 -4.05 -22.19 21.99
C LEU A 340 -4.88 -22.34 23.27
N VAL A 341 -5.96 -21.54 23.41
CA VAL A 341 -6.87 -21.61 24.55
C VAL A 341 -7.44 -23.02 24.69
N LEU A 342 -7.86 -23.64 23.59
CA LEU A 342 -8.38 -24.99 23.60
C LEU A 342 -7.33 -26.02 24.01
N SER A 343 -6.10 -25.87 23.54
CA SER A 343 -5.02 -26.80 23.90
C SER A 343 -4.68 -26.73 25.39
N ALA A 344 -4.64 -25.52 25.95
CA ALA A 344 -4.38 -25.32 27.38
C ALA A 344 -5.49 -25.93 28.27
N VAL A 345 -6.75 -25.77 27.86
CA VAL A 345 -7.91 -26.35 28.57
C VAL A 345 -7.94 -27.87 28.45
N GLU A 346 -7.56 -28.42 27.30
CA GLU A 346 -7.51 -29.87 27.07
C GLU A 346 -6.39 -30.55 27.84
N GLN A 347 -5.22 -29.90 27.97
CA GLN A 347 -4.07 -30.43 28.70
C GLN A 347 -4.32 -30.48 30.22
N ARG A 348 -5.10 -29.55 30.75
CA ARG A 348 -5.40 -29.45 32.18
C ARG A 348 -6.56 -30.34 32.67
N GLY A 349 -7.22 -31.08 31.77
CA GLY A 349 -8.35 -31.97 32.13
C GLY A 349 -9.57 -31.25 32.72
N LEU A 350 -9.54 -29.92 32.77
CA LEU A 350 -10.24 -29.16 33.81
C LEU A 350 -11.74 -29.02 33.55
N ILE A 351 -12.23 -29.27 32.34
CA ILE A 351 -13.66 -29.13 32.04
C ILE A 351 -14.07 -30.04 30.87
N GLN A 352 -14.41 -31.30 31.13
CA GLN A 352 -14.95 -32.20 30.08
C GLN A 352 -16.37 -31.82 29.62
N GLY A 353 -17.18 -31.18 30.48
CA GLY A 353 -18.59 -30.84 30.17
C GLY A 353 -18.84 -29.44 29.58
N ARG A 354 -17.99 -28.44 29.85
CA ARG A 354 -18.18 -27.03 29.41
C ARG A 354 -17.25 -26.58 28.29
N ARG A 355 -16.58 -27.49 27.56
CA ARG A 355 -15.71 -27.13 26.43
C ARG A 355 -16.41 -26.27 25.37
N ARG A 356 -17.69 -26.50 25.11
CA ARG A 356 -18.50 -25.67 24.20
C ARG A 356 -18.69 -24.25 24.72
N LEU A 357 -18.92 -24.08 26.02
CA LEU A 357 -19.04 -22.77 26.65
C LEU A 357 -17.72 -22.00 26.65
N VAL A 358 -16.58 -22.68 26.86
CA VAL A 358 -15.26 -22.04 26.77
C VAL A 358 -14.93 -21.63 25.33
N ARG A 359 -15.31 -22.43 24.32
CA ARG A 359 -15.19 -22.08 22.89
C ARG A 359 -15.99 -20.83 22.56
N LEU A 360 -17.27 -20.83 22.93
CA LEU A 360 -18.15 -19.69 22.71
C LEU A 360 -17.66 -18.46 23.47
N GLY A 361 -17.24 -18.61 24.72
CA GLY A 361 -16.67 -17.54 25.54
C GLY A 361 -15.42 -16.93 24.91
N ALA A 362 -14.47 -17.75 24.43
CA ALA A 362 -13.27 -17.24 23.78
C ALA A 362 -13.58 -16.47 22.48
N VAL A 363 -14.48 -17.00 21.64
CA VAL A 363 -14.92 -16.31 20.41
C VAL A 363 -15.63 -15.00 20.75
N VAL A 364 -16.50 -15.01 21.74
CA VAL A 364 -17.21 -13.82 22.24
C VAL A 364 -16.22 -12.78 22.76
N VAL A 365 -15.19 -13.18 23.52
CA VAL A 365 -14.17 -12.27 24.02
C VAL A 365 -13.35 -11.64 22.88
N ILE A 366 -12.95 -12.43 21.88
CA ILE A 366 -12.19 -11.94 20.71
C ILE A 366 -13.01 -10.92 19.90
N ILE A 367 -14.32 -11.11 19.81
CA ILE A 367 -15.21 -10.19 19.08
C ILE A 367 -15.52 -8.95 19.93
N ILE A 368 -15.84 -9.12 21.21
CA ILE A 368 -16.37 -8.05 22.07
C ILE A 368 -15.26 -7.16 22.65
N VAL A 369 -14.11 -7.70 23.06
CA VAL A 369 -13.06 -6.89 23.71
C VAL A 369 -12.56 -5.75 22.82
N PRO A 370 -12.26 -5.96 21.52
CA PRO A 370 -11.89 -4.86 20.62
C PRO A 370 -12.96 -3.77 20.52
N LEU A 371 -14.25 -4.15 20.56
CA LEU A 371 -15.36 -3.21 20.50
C LEU A 371 -15.51 -2.37 21.78
N ILE A 372 -15.14 -2.92 22.94
CA ILE A 372 -15.17 -2.23 24.24
C ILE A 372 -13.97 -1.29 24.39
N TYR A 373 -12.76 -1.75 24.06
CA TYR A 373 -11.56 -0.92 24.14
C TYR A 373 -11.66 0.27 23.16
N GLY A 374 -12.24 0.01 21.99
CA GLY A 374 -12.59 1.02 21.00
C GLY A 374 -11.36 1.68 20.37
N ASN A 375 -11.59 2.42 19.29
CA ASN A 375 -10.58 3.28 18.66
C ASN A 375 -11.06 4.73 18.78
N SER A 376 -10.20 5.60 19.33
CA SER A 376 -10.55 6.99 19.63
C SER A 376 -10.95 7.78 18.39
N ILE A 377 -10.36 7.46 17.23
CA ILE A 377 -10.70 8.06 15.94
C ILE A 377 -12.12 7.66 15.54
N ILE A 378 -12.49 6.38 15.66
CA ILE A 378 -13.86 5.91 15.35
C ILE A 378 -14.89 6.57 16.27
N GLN A 379 -14.52 6.82 17.52
CA GLN A 379 -15.40 7.44 18.51
C GLN A 379 -15.60 8.95 18.27
N SER A 380 -14.68 9.60 17.56
CA SER A 380 -14.73 11.04 17.28
C SER A 380 -15.99 11.47 16.51
N ALA A 381 -16.47 12.69 16.79
CA ALA A 381 -17.63 13.26 16.12
C ALA A 381 -17.40 13.41 14.61
N GLY A 382 -16.21 13.86 14.19
CA GLY A 382 -15.88 14.04 12.78
C GLY A 382 -15.84 12.74 12.00
N TYR A 383 -15.36 11.64 12.60
CA TYR A 383 -15.37 10.34 11.95
C TYR A 383 -16.81 9.89 11.64
N ARG A 384 -17.72 10.05 12.60
CA ARG A 384 -19.13 9.69 12.40
C ARG A 384 -19.76 10.53 11.28
N THR A 385 -19.45 11.83 11.20
CA THR A 385 -19.98 12.69 10.14
C THR A 385 -19.36 12.42 8.78
N ALA A 386 -18.05 12.16 8.72
CA ALA A 386 -17.29 11.99 7.49
C ALA A 386 -17.51 10.62 6.83
N PHE A 387 -17.51 9.55 7.64
CA PHE A 387 -17.46 8.16 7.16
C PHE A 387 -18.67 7.32 7.57
N ARG A 388 -19.39 7.69 8.63
CA ARG A 388 -20.57 6.93 9.08
C ARG A 388 -21.85 7.55 8.51
N SER A 389 -22.06 7.42 7.20
CA SER A 389 -23.41 7.64 6.65
C SER A 389 -24.29 6.46 7.10
N ILE A 390 -25.17 6.69 8.07
CA ILE A 390 -26.05 5.65 8.63
C ILE A 390 -27.10 5.19 7.60
N GLU A 391 -27.25 5.88 6.47
CA GLU A 391 -28.40 5.74 5.58
C GLU A 391 -28.18 4.98 4.25
N LYS A 392 -26.94 4.70 3.79
CA LYS A 392 -26.74 4.21 2.41
C LYS A 392 -25.78 3.03 2.17
N GLY A 393 -25.01 2.58 3.15
CA GLY A 393 -24.04 1.48 2.96
C GLY A 393 -24.53 0.11 3.48
N PRO A 394 -23.97 -1.02 3.00
CA PRO A 394 -24.19 -2.33 3.61
C PRO A 394 -23.63 -2.34 5.05
N THR A 395 -24.54 -2.21 6.01
CA THR A 395 -24.28 -2.06 7.46
C THR A 395 -23.34 -3.12 8.04
N ILE A 396 -23.30 -4.30 7.44
CA ILE A 396 -22.45 -5.42 7.88
C ILE A 396 -20.97 -5.18 7.54
N MET A 397 -20.65 -4.71 6.33
CA MET A 397 -19.26 -4.49 5.93
C MET A 397 -18.63 -3.35 6.73
N ALA A 398 -19.33 -2.24 6.89
CA ALA A 398 -18.87 -1.14 7.75
C ALA A 398 -18.61 -1.62 9.19
N GLY A 399 -19.47 -2.51 9.73
CA GLY A 399 -19.29 -3.11 11.04
C GLY A 399 -18.01 -3.96 11.16
N ILE A 400 -17.70 -4.77 10.15
CA ILE A 400 -16.47 -5.60 10.11
C ILE A 400 -15.22 -4.71 10.10
N PHE A 401 -15.19 -3.66 9.29
CA PHE A 401 -14.03 -2.76 9.22
C PHE A 401 -13.86 -1.89 10.47
N HIS A 402 -14.95 -1.46 11.11
CA HIS A 402 -14.86 -0.78 12.41
C HIS A 402 -14.31 -1.71 13.51
N TRP A 403 -14.74 -2.97 13.51
CA TRP A 403 -14.18 -3.98 14.40
C TRP A 403 -12.70 -4.20 14.10
N ALA A 404 -12.33 -4.35 12.82
CA ALA A 404 -10.96 -4.57 12.39
C ALA A 404 -10.03 -3.44 12.82
N MET A 405 -10.41 -2.18 12.57
CA MET A 405 -9.64 -1.02 13.03
C MET A 405 -9.46 -0.94 14.54
N SER A 406 -10.48 -1.34 15.32
CA SER A 406 -10.38 -1.34 16.79
C SER A 406 -9.48 -2.48 17.28
N ALA A 407 -9.58 -3.66 16.64
CA ALA A 407 -8.75 -4.81 16.95
C ALA A 407 -7.29 -4.58 16.54
N GLU A 408 -7.04 -4.03 15.36
CA GLU A 408 -5.71 -3.66 14.86
C GLU A 408 -5.03 -2.64 15.76
N ALA A 409 -5.73 -1.57 16.15
CA ALA A 409 -5.18 -0.55 17.03
C ALA A 409 -4.74 -1.16 18.38
N MET A 410 -5.64 -1.92 19.01
CA MET A 410 -5.36 -2.60 20.28
C MET A 410 -4.19 -3.58 20.16
N LEU A 411 -4.17 -4.41 19.10
CA LEU A 411 -3.11 -5.40 18.90
C LEU A 411 -1.77 -4.73 18.58
N TYR A 412 -1.77 -3.64 17.82
CA TYR A 412 -0.57 -2.87 17.54
C TYR A 412 0.06 -2.33 18.82
N ASP A 413 -0.73 -1.74 19.70
CA ASP A 413 -0.19 -1.19 20.96
C ASP A 413 0.36 -2.29 21.88
N LEU A 414 -0.18 -3.51 21.80
CA LEU A 414 0.34 -4.68 22.50
C LEU A 414 1.64 -5.23 21.90
N THR A 415 1.83 -5.14 20.57
CA THR A 415 2.99 -5.71 19.87
C THR A 415 4.12 -4.71 19.64
N LYS A 416 3.84 -3.40 19.66
CA LYS A 416 4.82 -2.32 19.50
C LYS A 416 6.07 -2.45 20.39
N PRO A 417 5.98 -2.88 21.68
CA PRO A 417 7.17 -3.11 22.49
C PRO A 417 8.09 -4.23 21.96
N LEU A 418 7.50 -5.26 21.34
CA LEU A 418 8.25 -6.37 20.75
C LEU A 418 8.96 -5.95 19.46
N LEU A 419 8.30 -5.13 18.63
CA LEU A 419 8.90 -4.57 17.41
C LEU A 419 10.08 -3.63 17.66
N LYS A 420 10.16 -3.00 18.83
CA LYS A 420 11.31 -2.13 19.20
C LYS A 420 12.51 -2.92 19.74
N ALA A 421 12.32 -4.20 20.05
CA ALA A 421 13.34 -5.06 20.61
C ALA A 421 14.07 -5.89 19.53
N GLU A 422 13.43 -6.08 18.37
CA GLU A 422 14.09 -6.42 17.10
C GLU A 422 14.78 -5.19 16.50
#